data_AF-A0A523U9V1-F1
#
_entry.id   AF-A0A523U9V1-F1
#
_cell.length_a   1.000
_cell.length_b   1.000
_cell.length_c   1.000
_cell.angle_alpha   90.00
_cell.angle_beta   90.00
_cell.angle_gamma   90.00
#
_symmetry.space_group_name_H-M   'P 1'
#
loop_
_entity.id
_entity.type
_entity.pdbx_description
1 polymer ?
#
loop_
_entity_poly.entity_id
_entity_poly.type
_entity_poly.pdbx_seq_one_letter_code
_entity_poly.pdbx_strand_id
1 'polypeptide(L)'
;MAETTPIESPDSGEVTLSRELSLFTVTMIGIGGMIGAGIFVLTGIAAGIAGPALILAFLLNGLVTSLTAMAYAELGSALPGAGGGYQWIKEALGG
;
A
#
# COMPACT_ATOMS: atom_id res chain seq x y z
N MET A 1 6.55 41.23 42.71
CA MET A 1 7.29 40.02 42.31
C MET A 1 6.23 39.02 41.87
N ALA A 2 5.85 39.08 40.59
CA ALA A 2 4.83 38.18 40.03
C ALA A 2 5.50 36.83 39.78
N GLU A 3 4.96 35.80 40.42
CA GLU A 3 5.35 34.41 40.21
C GLU A 3 5.00 34.05 38.76
N THR A 4 6.02 33.88 37.92
CA THR A 4 5.84 33.34 36.57
C THR A 4 5.49 31.88 36.73
N THR A 5 4.21 31.54 36.64
CA THR A 5 3.76 30.14 36.52
C THR A 5 4.56 29.47 35.40
N PRO A 6 5.27 28.37 35.67
CA PRO A 6 6.00 27.66 34.63
C PRO A 6 5.01 27.26 33.54
N ILE A 7 5.27 27.67 32.30
CA ILE A 7 4.65 27.06 31.13
C ILE A 7 5.20 25.65 31.02
N GLU A 8 4.43 24.68 31.52
CA GLU A 8 4.65 23.27 31.25
C GLU A 8 4.71 23.12 29.72
N SER A 9 5.91 22.82 29.22
CA SER A 9 6.08 22.47 27.82
C SER A 9 5.22 21.22 27.59
N PRO A 10 4.42 21.14 26.50
CA PRO A 10 3.61 19.96 26.26
C PRO A 10 4.56 18.75 26.33
N ASP A 11 4.24 17.83 27.24
CA ASP A 11 4.91 16.55 27.37
C ASP A 11 5.16 16.04 25.95
N SER A 12 6.42 15.78 25.61
CA SER A 12 6.83 15.26 24.31
C SER A 12 6.43 13.78 24.18
N GLY A 13 5.25 13.43 24.68
CA GLY A 13 4.63 12.13 24.58
C GLY A 13 4.52 11.78 23.11
N GLU A 14 5.27 10.76 22.71
CA GLU A 14 5.23 10.24 21.35
C GLU A 14 3.76 9.92 21.00
N VAL A 15 3.21 10.64 20.04
CA VAL A 15 1.87 10.37 19.53
C VAL A 15 1.93 9.01 18.83
N THR A 16 1.43 7.97 19.48
CA THR A 16 1.38 6.61 18.93
C THR A 16 0.03 6.35 18.28
N LEU A 17 0.04 5.66 17.14
CA LEU A 17 -1.19 5.26 16.44
C LEU A 17 -1.78 3.99 17.08
N SER A 18 -3.11 3.97 17.25
CA SER A 18 -3.81 2.77 17.70
C SER A 18 -3.73 1.66 16.63
N ARG A 19 -3.33 0.44 17.04
CA ARG A 19 -3.25 -0.73 16.15
C ARG A 19 -4.58 -1.49 16.08
N GLU A 20 -5.56 -0.90 15.41
CA GLU A 20 -6.93 -1.45 15.33
C GLU A 20 -7.30 -2.05 13.96
N LEU A 21 -6.39 -1.94 12.97
CA LEU A 21 -6.68 -2.44 11.63
C LEU A 21 -6.67 -3.97 11.56
N SER A 22 -7.87 -4.54 11.39
CA SER A 22 -8.07 -5.96 11.09
C SER A 22 -7.65 -6.31 9.66
N LEU A 23 -7.35 -7.58 9.40
CA LEU A 23 -7.01 -8.12 8.08
C LEU A 23 -8.03 -7.73 7.01
N PHE A 24 -9.32 -7.76 7.36
CA PHE A 24 -10.40 -7.38 6.44
C PHE A 24 -10.31 -5.91 6.04
N THR A 25 -10.12 -5.02 7.01
CA THR A 25 -9.97 -3.58 6.78
C THR A 25 -8.75 -3.27 5.93
N VAL A 26 -7.60 -3.90 6.23
CA VAL A 26 -6.36 -3.72 5.45
C VAL A 26 -6.53 -4.24 4.02
N THR A 27 -7.19 -5.38 3.83
CA THR A 27 -7.47 -5.94 2.50
C THR A 27 -8.38 -5.01 1.69
N MET A 28 -9.43 -4.46 2.32
CA MET A 28 -10.34 -3.51 1.67
C MET A 28 -9.66 -2.20 1.29
N ILE A 29 -8.72 -1.71 2.10
CA ILE A 29 -7.88 -0.57 1.74
C ILE A 29 -7.07 -0.89 0.46
N GLY A 30 -6.48 -2.08 0.39
CA GLY A 30 -5.77 -2.54 -0.81
C GLY A 30 -6.66 -2.61 -2.05
N ILE A 31 -7.85 -3.22 -1.94
CA ILE A 31 -8.82 -3.33 -3.05
C ILE A 31 -9.26 -1.94 -3.51
N GLY A 32 -9.60 -1.04 -2.57
CA GLY A 32 -9.98 0.34 -2.87
C GLY A 32 -8.87 1.12 -3.55
N GLY A 33 -7.61 0.88 -3.21
CA GLY A 33 -6.45 1.48 -3.88
C GLY A 33 -6.19 0.95 -5.29
N MET A 34 -6.54 -0.31 -5.58
CA MET A 34 -6.34 -0.92 -6.90
C MET A 34 -7.42 -0.52 -7.92
N ILE A 35 -8.68 -0.40 -7.49
CA ILE A 35 -9.81 -0.07 -8.38
C ILE A 35 -9.85 1.45 -8.59
N GLY A 36 -9.33 1.90 -9.75
CA GLY A 36 -9.35 3.32 -10.14
C GLY A 36 -9.97 3.56 -11.53
N ALA A 37 -9.80 4.77 -12.06
CA ALA A 37 -10.31 5.15 -13.38
C ALA A 37 -9.78 4.26 -14.52
N GLY A 38 -8.62 3.62 -14.33
CA GLY A 38 -7.98 2.75 -15.31
C GLY A 38 -8.89 1.62 -15.82
N ILE A 39 -9.59 0.90 -14.92
CA ILE A 39 -10.44 -0.23 -15.35
C ILE A 39 -11.65 0.24 -16.17
N PHE A 40 -12.14 1.47 -15.94
CA PHE A 40 -13.29 2.01 -16.66
C PHE A 40 -12.92 2.58 -18.04
N VAL A 41 -11.70 3.12 -18.19
CA VAL A 41 -11.25 3.75 -19.44
C VAL A 41 -10.33 2.83 -20.26
N LEU A 42 -9.25 2.33 -19.67
CA LEU A 42 -8.23 1.55 -20.40
C LEU A 42 -8.79 0.21 -20.89
N THR A 43 -9.74 -0.40 -20.18
CA THR A 43 -10.38 -1.64 -20.64
C THR A 43 -11.10 -1.45 -21.97
N GLY A 44 -11.74 -0.30 -22.21
CA GLY A 44 -12.40 -0.01 -23.48
C GLY A 44 -11.39 0.13 -24.63
N ILE A 45 -10.28 0.83 -24.38
CA ILE A 45 -9.19 0.95 -25.36
C ILE A 45 -8.57 -0.42 -25.65
N ALA A 46 -8.31 -1.21 -24.60
CA ALA A 46 -7.76 -2.55 -24.72
C ALA A 46 -8.71 -3.50 -25.44
N ALA A 47 -10.03 -3.38 -25.24
CA ALA A 47 -11.03 -4.14 -25.99
C ALA A 47 -11.05 -3.76 -27.47
N GLY A 48 -10.82 -2.49 -27.82
CA GLY A 48 -10.69 -2.05 -29.21
C GLY A 48 -9.47 -2.65 -29.93
N ILE A 49 -8.37 -2.90 -29.20
CA ILE A 49 -7.13 -3.45 -29.74
C ILE A 49 -7.15 -4.98 -29.75
N ALA A 50 -7.48 -5.60 -28.61
CA ALA A 50 -7.42 -7.04 -28.41
C ALA A 50 -8.73 -7.76 -28.78
N GLY A 51 -9.84 -7.03 -28.89
CA GLY A 51 -11.15 -7.61 -29.14
C GLY A 51 -11.55 -8.62 -28.07
N PRO A 52 -12.20 -9.73 -28.44
CA PRO A 52 -12.58 -10.80 -27.51
C PRO A 52 -11.38 -11.44 -26.78
N ALA A 53 -10.17 -11.35 -27.32
CA ALA A 53 -8.96 -11.90 -26.71
C ALA A 53 -8.50 -11.11 -25.46
N LEU A 54 -9.14 -9.98 -25.14
CA LEU A 54 -8.87 -9.20 -23.94
C LEU A 54 -8.91 -10.05 -22.66
N ILE A 55 -9.81 -11.03 -22.59
CA ILE A 55 -9.90 -11.93 -21.42
C ILE A 55 -8.62 -12.74 -21.20
N LEU A 56 -7.94 -13.15 -22.29
CA LEU A 56 -6.67 -13.88 -22.20
C LEU A 56 -5.56 -12.96 -21.68
N ALA A 57 -5.56 -11.68 -22.09
CA ALA A 57 -4.63 -10.68 -21.56
C ALA A 57 -4.84 -10.45 -20.05
N PHE A 58 -6.09 -10.37 -19.59
CA PHE A 58 -6.39 -10.27 -18.15
C PHE A 58 -6.00 -11.51 -17.36
N LEU A 59 -6.20 -12.72 -17.91
CA LEU A 59 -5.77 -13.96 -17.26
C LEU A 59 -4.25 -14.02 -17.12
N LEU A 60 -3.51 -13.68 -18.18
CA LEU A 60 -2.05 -13.61 -18.15
C LEU A 60 -1.57 -12.55 -17.14
N ASN A 61 -2.20 -11.37 -17.13
CA ASN A 61 -1.89 -10.32 -16.15
C ASN A 61 -2.18 -10.77 -14.72
N GLY A 62 -3.26 -11.50 -14.49
CA GLY A 62 -3.59 -12.09 -13.19
C GLY A 62 -2.48 -13.02 -12.69
N LEU A 63 -1.99 -13.92 -13.56
CA LEU A 63 -0.90 -14.81 -13.22
C LEU A 63 0.38 -14.04 -12.83
N VAL A 64 0.79 -13.06 -13.64
CA VAL A 64 1.97 -12.24 -13.36
C VAL A 64 1.79 -11.45 -12.05
N THR A 65 0.61 -10.88 -11.84
CA THR A 65 0.32 -10.08 -10.64
C THR A 65 0.31 -10.96 -9.39
N SER A 66 -0.19 -12.20 -9.46
CA SER A 66 -0.15 -13.14 -8.33
C SER A 66 1.28 -13.47 -7.90
N LEU A 67 2.19 -13.69 -8.85
CA LEU A 67 3.61 -13.93 -8.54
C LEU A 67 4.24 -12.71 -7.86
N THR A 68 3.98 -11.52 -8.38
CA THR A 68 4.42 -10.26 -7.77
C THR A 68 3.83 -10.07 -6.37
N ALA A 69 2.54 -10.34 -6.19
CA ALA A 69 1.86 -10.22 -4.89
C ALA A 69 2.46 -11.16 -3.85
N MET A 70 2.84 -12.38 -4.25
CA MET A 70 3.51 -13.34 -3.36
C MET A 70 4.88 -12.82 -2.90
N ALA A 71 5.70 -12.28 -3.82
CA ALA A 71 6.97 -11.66 -3.45
C ALA A 71 6.78 -10.45 -2.50
N TYR A 72 5.75 -9.63 -2.73
CA TYR A 72 5.40 -8.51 -1.85
C TYR A 72 4.90 -8.99 -0.47
N ALA A 73 4.18 -10.11 -0.42
CA ALA A 73 3.72 -10.71 0.83
C ALA A 73 4.90 -11.24 1.66
N GLU A 74 5.86 -11.90 1.01
CA GLU A 74 7.10 -12.34 1.66
C GLU A 74 7.88 -11.15 2.23
N LEU A 75 8.13 -10.11 1.42
CA LEU A 75 8.84 -8.90 1.88
C LEU A 75 8.07 -8.17 3.01
N GLY A 76 6.76 -8.02 2.87
CA GLY A 76 5.93 -7.37 3.89
C GLY A 76 5.89 -8.14 5.21
N SER A 77 6.00 -9.48 5.16
CA SER A 77 6.09 -10.32 6.36
C SER A 77 7.48 -10.30 6.99
N ALA A 78 8.54 -10.22 6.19
CA ALA A 78 9.93 -10.21 6.65
C ALA A 78 10.39 -8.85 7.18
N LEU A 79 9.89 -7.75 6.61
CA LEU A 79 10.23 -6.37 6.97
C LEU A 79 8.98 -5.60 7.42
N PRO A 80 8.45 -5.88 8.63
CA PRO A 80 7.22 -5.26 9.13
C PRO A 80 7.48 -3.82 9.57
N GLY A 81 7.39 -2.88 8.64
CA GLY A 81 7.48 -1.44 8.90
C GLY A 81 6.62 -0.61 7.95
N ALA A 82 6.43 0.66 8.31
CA ALA A 82 5.75 1.61 7.44
C ALA A 82 6.74 2.15 6.39
N GLY A 83 6.42 1.99 5.12
CA GLY A 83 7.24 2.51 4.01
C GLY A 83 7.23 1.65 2.75
N GLY A 84 6.81 0.39 2.83
CA GLY A 84 6.65 -0.50 1.68
C GLY A 84 7.94 -0.61 0.85
N GLY A 85 7.79 -0.53 -0.49
CA GLY A 85 8.92 -0.67 -1.42
C GLY A 85 10.10 0.26 -1.14
N TYR A 86 9.86 1.49 -0.68
CA TYR A 86 10.94 2.41 -0.31
C TYR A 86 11.77 1.88 0.86
N GLN A 87 11.10 1.38 1.91
CA GLN A 87 11.78 0.82 3.06
C GLN A 87 12.57 -0.43 2.68
N TRP A 88 11.99 -1.31 1.86
CA TRP A 88 12.64 -2.54 1.43
C TRP A 88 13.92 -2.27 0.62
N ILE A 89 13.87 -1.31 -0.31
CA ILE A 89 15.04 -0.93 -1.11
C ILE A 89 16.09 -0.25 -0.23
N LYS A 90 15.69 0.61 0.71
CA LYS A 90 16.61 1.24 1.66
C LYS A 90 17.36 0.20 2.49
N GLU A 91 16.67 -0.83 2.97
CA GLU A 91 17.27 -1.94 3.71
C GLU A 91 18.22 -2.77 2.84
N ALA A 92 17.84 -3.04 1.59
CA ALA A 92 18.63 -3.86 0.68
C ALA A 92 19.91 -3.17 0.16
N LEU A 93 19.84 -1.85 -0.09
CA LEU A 93 20.93 -1.09 -0.73
C LEU A 93 21.74 -0.22 0.24
N GLY A 94 21.37 -0.17 1.52
CA GLY A 94 22.13 0.55 2.55
C GLY A 94 22.17 2.07 2.31
N GLY A 95 20.98 2.69 2.31
CA GLY A 95 20.84 4.15 2.19
C GLY A 95 21.53 4.94 3.30
#